data_AF-A0A0B2NUU0-F1
#
_entry.id   AF-A0A0B2NUU0-F1
#
_cell.length_a   1.000
_cell.length_b   1.000
_cell.length_c   1.000
_cell.angle_alpha   90.00
_cell.angle_beta   90.00
_cell.angle_gamma   90.00
#
_symmetry.space_group_name_H-M   'P 1'
#
loop_
_entity.id
_entity.type
_entity.pdbx_description
1 polymer ?
#
loop_
_entity_poly.entity_id
_entity_poly.type
_entity_poly.pdbx_seq_one_letter_code
_entity_poly.pdbx_strand_id
1 'polypeptide(L)' 'MSALEEETSTRCAHIFCKNCIRAALSAQAKCPTCRKVTRNSLIRVFLPATS' A
#
# COMPACT_ATOMS: atom_id res chain seq x y z
N MET A 1 -0.69 19.75 10.37
CA MET A 1 -1.45 19.04 9.31
C MET A 1 -0.63 17.82 8.98
N SER A 2 -0.99 16.69 9.58
CA SER A 2 -0.22 15.46 9.57
C SER A 2 -0.23 14.92 8.14
N ALA A 3 0.94 14.95 7.49
CA ALA A 3 1.15 14.30 6.22
C ALA A 3 0.67 12.84 6.35
N LEU A 4 0.17 12.24 5.27
CA LEU A 4 -0.02 10.80 5.24
C LEU A 4 1.37 10.16 5.39
N GLU A 5 1.79 9.89 6.63
CA GLU A 5 3.20 9.63 6.95
C GLU A 5 3.71 8.32 6.36
N GLU A 6 2.82 7.39 5.95
CA GLU A 6 3.23 6.07 5.45
C GLU A 6 2.27 5.49 4.38
N GLU A 7 2.07 6.21 3.28
CA GLU A 7 1.45 5.64 2.07
C GLU A 7 2.40 4.61 1.42
N THR A 8 1.86 3.47 1.04
CA THR A 8 2.63 2.40 0.41
C THR A 8 1.95 1.89 -0.85
N SER A 9 2.69 1.89 -1.95
CA SER A 9 2.28 1.29 -3.21
C SER A 9 2.78 -0.14 -3.30
N THR A 10 2.00 -0.95 -3.99
CA THR A 10 2.30 -2.35 -4.28
C THR A 10 2.83 -2.46 -5.72
N ARG A 11 3.54 -3.56 -6.05
CA ARG A 11 4.08 -3.82 -7.41
C ARG A 11 3.03 -3.80 -8.53
N CYS A 12 1.76 -3.92 -8.19
CA CYS A 12 0.61 -3.82 -9.08
C CYS A 12 0.04 -2.39 -9.19
N ALA A 13 0.81 -1.38 -8.76
CA ALA A 13 0.47 0.05 -8.82
C ALA A 13 -0.70 0.50 -7.93
N HIS A 14 -1.18 -0.35 -7.01
CA HIS A 14 -2.21 0.04 -6.06
C HIS A 14 -1.58 0.62 -4.80
N ILE A 15 -2.10 1.76 -4.36
CA ILE A 15 -1.63 2.53 -3.21
C ILE A 15 -2.58 2.28 -2.04
N PHE A 16 -2.01 2.00 -0.87
CA PHE A 16 -2.72 1.75 0.36
C PHE A 16 -2.02 2.42 1.53
N CYS A 17 -2.75 2.62 2.62
CA CYS A 17 -2.14 3.00 3.89
C CYS A 17 -1.31 1.85 4.46
N LYS A 18 -0.20 2.12 5.17
CA LYS A 18 0.62 1.09 5.83
C LYS A 18 -0.18 0.12 6.68
N ASN A 19 -1.21 0.60 7.39
CA ASN A 19 -2.06 -0.23 8.23
C ASN A 19 -2.92 -1.20 7.40
N CYS A 20 -3.51 -0.67 6.32
CA CYS A 20 -4.36 -1.37 5.37
C CYS A 20 -3.61 -2.53 4.71
N ILE A 21 -2.41 -2.24 4.20
CA ILE A 21 -1.61 -3.24 3.51
C ILE A 21 -0.99 -4.25 4.48
N ARG A 22 -0.61 -3.85 5.69
CA ARG A 22 -0.17 -4.79 6.75
C ARG A 22 -1.26 -5.81 7.08
N ALA A 23 -2.50 -5.35 7.32
CA ALA A 23 -3.61 -6.25 7.60
C ALA A 23 -3.88 -7.22 6.43
N ALA A 24 -3.86 -6.71 5.18
CA ALA A 24 -4.04 -7.54 4.00
C ALA A 24 -2.91 -8.56 3.81
N LEU A 25 -1.65 -8.17 4.08
CA LEU A 25 -0.50 -9.07 4.02
C LEU A 25 -0.58 -10.15 5.10
N SER A 26 -0.95 -9.78 6.33
CA SER A 26 -1.17 -10.74 7.44
C SER A 26 -2.29 -11.74 7.14
N ALA A 27 -3.33 -11.31 6.44
CA ALA A 27 -4.43 -12.20 6.08
C ALA A 27 -4.06 -13.12 4.90
N GLN A 28 -3.62 -12.56 3.77
CA GLN A 28 -3.52 -13.33 2.52
C GLN A 28 -2.34 -12.95 1.59
N ALA A 29 -1.38 -12.14 2.03
CA ALA A 29 -0.16 -11.77 1.28
C ALA A 29 -0.38 -11.32 -0.19
N LYS A 30 -1.53 -10.70 -0.48
CA LYS A 30 -1.93 -10.29 -1.83
C LYS A 30 -2.60 -8.92 -1.86
N CYS A 31 -2.56 -8.30 -3.02
CA CYS A 31 -3.24 -7.04 -3.32
C CYS A 31 -4.75 -7.18 -3.06
N PRO A 32 -5.38 -6.34 -2.21
CA PRO A 32 -6.81 -6.45 -1.94
C PRO A 32 -7.68 -6.09 -3.16
N THR A 33 -7.23 -5.18 -4.03
CA THR A 33 -7.98 -4.77 -5.23
C THR A 33 -7.85 -5.79 -6.36
N CYS A 34 -6.62 -6.17 -6.65
CA CYS A 34 -6.23 -6.88 -7.86
C CYS A 34 -5.82 -8.35 -7.62
N ARG A 35 -5.81 -8.79 -6.35
CA ARG A 35 -5.49 -10.16 -5.91
C ARG A 35 -4.13 -10.72 -6.36
N LYS A 36 -3.26 -9.86 -6.90
CA LYS A 36 -1.90 -10.20 -7.31
C LYS A 36 -1.03 -10.46 -6.08
N VAL A 37 -0.26 -11.54 -6.10
CA VAL A 37 0.64 -11.92 -5.00
C VAL A 37 1.65 -10.81 -4.77
N THR A 38 1.66 -10.26 -3.56
CA THR A 38 2.58 -9.19 -3.19
C THR A 38 3.63 -9.84 -2.30
N ARG A 39 4.75 -10.27 -2.90
CA ARG A 39 5.93 -10.75 -2.16
C ARG A 39 6.58 -9.57 -1.43
N ASN A 40 5.95 -9.12 -0.35
CA ASN A 40 6.37 -8.10 0.62
C ASN A 40 7.10 -6.86 0.06
N SER A 41 6.85 -6.51 -1.20
CA SER A 41 7.53 -5.44 -1.93
C SER A 41 6.61 -4.22 -1.90
N LEU A 42 6.53 -3.62 -0.72
CA LEU A 42 5.85 -2.36 -0.51
C LEU A 42 6.82 -1.21 -0.81
N ILE A 43 6.39 -0.32 -1.68
CA ILE A 43 7.15 0.85 -2.10
C ILE A 43 6.56 2.02 -1.33
N ARG A 44 7.35 2.66 -0.47
CA ARG A 44 6.94 3.92 0.14
C ARG A 44 6.82 4.95 -0.97
N VAL A 45 5.62 5.50 -1.14
CA VAL A 45 5.34 6.53 -2.12
C VAL A 45 4.95 7.79 -1.37
N PHE A 46 5.46 8.92 -1.82
CA PHE A 46 5.02 10.23 -1.36
C PHE A 46 4.11 10.74 -2.45
N LEU A 47 2.79 10.65 -2.27
CA LEU A 47 1.89 11.28 -3.23
C LEU A 47 1.94 12.79 -2.98
N PRO A 48 2.26 13.62 -3.99
CA PRO A 48 2.01 15.04 -3.85
C PRO A 48 0.50 15.18 -3.63
N ALA A 49 0.10 15.78 -2.51
CA ALA A 49 -1.30 16.09 -2.26
C ALA A 49 -1.78 17.01 -3.39
N THR A 50 -2.37 16.43 -4.43
CA THR A 50 -3.01 17.17 -5.49
C THR A 50 -4.29 17.74 -4.90
N SER A 51 -4.22 19.01 -4.56
CA SER A 51 -5.32 19.89 -4.17
C SER A 51 -6.36 20.04 -5.27
#